data_AF-A0A3S0ZHA0-F1
#
_entry.id   AF-A0A3S0ZHA0-F1
#
_cell.length_a   1.000
_cell.length_b   1.000
_cell.length_c   1.000
_cell.angle_alpha   90.00
_cell.angle_beta   90.00
_cell.angle_gamma   90.00
#
_symmetry.space_group_name_H-M   'P 1'
#
loop_
_entity.id
_entity.type
_entity.pdbx_description
1 polymer ?
#
loop_
_entity_poly.entity_id
_entity_poly.type
_entity_poly.pdbx_seq_one_letter_code
_entity_poly.pdbx_strand_id
1 'polypeptide(L)'
;ECSNKTYGQDCASACGHCAGGQACDHVTGDCPGSCASGYHTRHCHIRTKAFSLSHPNLVAMLIGCMAIFTATIASVIICLLVRWRRDNQHGVVDKEPQPYRQTVV
;
A
#
# COMPACT_ATOMS: atom_id res chain seq x y z
N GLU A 1 38.25 -23.13 20.07
CA GLU A 1 38.23 -22.41 18.78
C GLU A 1 37.35 -23.17 17.81
N CYS A 2 36.40 -22.48 17.18
CA CYS A 2 35.55 -23.08 16.14
C CYS A 2 36.21 -22.97 14.77
N SER A 3 35.90 -23.90 13.87
CA SER A 3 36.36 -23.82 12.48
C SER A 3 35.82 -22.57 11.80
N ASN A 4 36.58 -22.07 10.83
CA ASN A 4 36.19 -20.91 10.04
C ASN A 4 34.82 -21.19 9.39
N LYS A 5 33.82 -20.35 9.70
CA LYS A 5 32.39 -20.48 9.36
C LYS A 5 31.50 -21.23 10.35
N THR A 6 31.90 -21.44 11.60
CA THR A 6 31.02 -21.98 12.65
C THR A 6 31.12 -21.21 13.97
N TYR A 7 30.04 -21.18 14.75
CA TYR A 7 29.93 -20.45 16.01
C TYR A 7 29.00 -21.16 17.01
N GLY A 8 29.03 -20.69 18.26
CA GLY A 8 28.18 -21.18 19.34
C GLY A 8 28.76 -22.40 20.06
N GLN A 9 27.96 -23.01 20.93
CA GLN A 9 28.39 -24.18 21.70
C GLN A 9 28.64 -25.36 20.77
N ASP A 10 29.78 -26.01 20.96
CA ASP A 10 30.28 -27.11 20.11
C ASP A 10 30.37 -26.78 18.62
N CYS A 11 30.41 -25.49 18.27
CA CYS A 11 30.45 -25.02 16.87
C CYS A 11 29.26 -25.52 16.04
N ALA A 12 28.12 -25.76 16.69
CA ALA A 12 26.93 -26.35 16.08
C ALA A 12 26.22 -25.42 15.08
N SER A 13 26.50 -24.11 15.13
CA SER A 13 25.88 -23.13 14.24
C SER A 13 26.83 -22.72 13.12
N ALA A 14 26.35 -22.67 11.89
CA ALA A 14 27.13 -22.17 10.75
C ALA A 14 27.06 -20.63 10.68
N CYS A 15 28.17 -19.97 10.36
CA CYS A 15 28.19 -18.53 10.06
C CYS A 15 27.39 -18.23 8.77
N GLY A 16 26.83 -17.04 8.68
CA GLY A 16 26.28 -16.53 7.42
C GLY A 16 27.33 -15.98 6.46
N HIS A 17 26.88 -15.14 5.54
CA HIS A 17 27.73 -14.58 4.47
C HIS A 17 28.35 -13.24 4.89
N CYS A 18 29.48 -13.30 5.60
CA CYS A 18 30.28 -12.12 5.91
C CYS A 18 30.97 -11.55 4.66
N ALA A 19 31.09 -10.22 4.59
CA ALA A 19 31.81 -9.54 3.52
C ALA A 19 33.28 -10.00 3.45
N GLY A 20 33.84 -10.02 2.24
CA GLY A 20 35.24 -10.41 2.02
C GLY A 20 35.58 -11.87 2.42
N GLY A 21 34.60 -12.72 2.72
CA GLY A 21 34.85 -14.09 3.15
C GLY A 21 35.44 -14.19 4.57
N GLN A 22 35.30 -13.14 5.39
CA GLN A 22 35.79 -13.12 6.76
C GLN A 22 35.11 -14.19 7.62
N ALA A 23 35.83 -14.66 8.64
CA ALA A 23 35.25 -15.50 9.69
C ALA A 23 34.26 -14.69 10.54
N CYS A 24 33.14 -15.29 10.93
CA CYS A 24 32.26 -14.69 11.93
C CYS A 24 32.80 -14.96 13.34
N ASP A 25 32.33 -14.18 14.31
CA ASP A 25 32.65 -14.37 15.72
C ASP A 25 32.24 -15.77 16.19
N HIS A 26 33.17 -16.51 16.80
CA HIS A 26 32.94 -17.90 17.20
C HIS A 26 31.98 -18.06 18.39
N VAL A 27 31.70 -16.99 19.13
CA VAL A 27 30.76 -16.99 20.26
C VAL A 27 29.40 -16.50 19.81
N THR A 28 29.33 -15.33 19.17
CA THR A 28 28.06 -14.69 18.83
C THR A 28 27.57 -15.02 17.42
N GLY A 29 28.45 -15.42 16.51
CA GLY A 29 28.14 -15.62 15.09
C GLY A 29 28.10 -14.32 14.28
N ASP A 30 28.45 -13.19 14.89
CA ASP A 30 28.38 -11.87 14.25
C ASP A 30 29.53 -11.68 13.26
N CYS A 31 29.26 -11.08 12.11
CA CYS A 31 30.33 -10.69 11.19
C CYS A 31 31.02 -9.42 11.71
N PRO A 32 32.37 -9.36 11.76
CA PRO A 32 33.10 -8.20 12.29
C PRO A 32 33.00 -6.94 11.41
N GLY A 33 32.41 -7.05 10.22
CA GLY A 33 32.17 -5.95 9.30
C GLY A 33 30.73 -5.95 8.81
N SER A 34 30.56 -5.80 7.50
CA SER A 34 29.26 -5.89 6.86
C SER A 34 28.96 -7.32 6.35
N CYS A 35 27.69 -7.57 6.06
CA CYS A 35 27.30 -8.73 5.28
C CYS A 35 27.76 -8.58 3.82
N ALA A 36 28.00 -9.71 3.15
CA ALA A 36 28.24 -9.73 1.71
C ALA A 36 27.05 -9.11 0.96
N SER A 37 27.30 -8.54 -0.23
CA SER A 37 26.28 -7.84 -1.01
C SER A 37 25.00 -8.65 -1.18
N GLY A 38 23.88 -8.09 -0.71
CA GLY A 38 22.56 -8.72 -0.75
C GLY A 38 22.25 -9.62 0.45
N TYR A 39 23.15 -9.78 1.43
CA TYR A 39 22.87 -10.42 2.70
C TYR A 39 22.61 -9.39 3.80
N HIS A 40 21.69 -9.72 4.70
CA HIS A 40 21.19 -8.84 5.76
C HIS A 40 20.96 -9.64 7.04
N THR A 41 20.60 -8.91 8.11
CA THR A 41 20.47 -9.40 9.49
C THR A 41 21.81 -9.55 10.20
N ARG A 42 21.77 -9.58 11.53
CA ARG A 42 22.91 -9.65 12.44
C ARG A 42 23.94 -10.74 12.07
N HIS A 43 23.45 -11.89 11.61
CA HIS A 43 24.26 -13.05 11.22
C HIS A 43 24.42 -13.25 9.71
N CYS A 44 23.97 -12.31 8.88
CA CYS A 44 24.12 -12.36 7.42
C CYS A 44 23.59 -13.65 6.74
N HIS A 45 22.57 -14.29 7.29
CA HIS A 45 21.94 -15.49 6.71
C HIS A 45 20.86 -15.17 5.68
N ILE A 46 20.24 -14.00 5.80
CA ILE A 46 19.12 -13.64 4.95
C ILE A 46 19.67 -12.95 3.72
N ARG A 47 19.60 -13.61 2.56
CA ARG A 47 19.81 -12.90 1.29
C ARG A 47 18.53 -12.12 0.99
N THR A 48 18.54 -10.80 1.17
CA THR A 48 17.50 -10.02 0.51
C THR A 48 17.82 -10.08 -0.98
N LYS A 49 17.00 -10.84 -1.71
CA LYS A 49 16.38 -10.17 -2.85
C LYS A 49 15.66 -9.02 -2.16
N ALA A 50 15.96 -7.77 -2.51
CA ALA A 50 15.17 -6.64 -2.03
C ALA A 50 13.74 -7.14 -1.92
N PHE A 51 13.09 -6.92 -0.78
CA PHE A 51 11.65 -7.07 -0.70
C PHE A 51 11.13 -6.22 -1.85
N SER A 52 10.98 -6.83 -3.03
CA SER A 52 10.16 -6.36 -4.10
C SER A 52 8.85 -6.41 -3.41
N LEU A 53 8.47 -5.24 -2.89
CA LEU A 53 7.16 -4.95 -2.38
C LEU A 53 6.20 -5.79 -3.21
N SER A 54 5.50 -6.70 -2.52
CA SER A 54 4.21 -7.26 -2.92
C SER A 54 4.07 -7.56 -4.42
N HIS A 55 4.02 -8.83 -4.82
CA HIS A 55 3.46 -9.30 -6.10
C HIS A 55 2.73 -8.18 -6.86
N PRO A 56 3.31 -7.60 -7.94
CA PRO A 56 2.86 -6.34 -8.53
C PRO A 56 1.37 -6.33 -8.88
N ASN A 57 0.80 -7.52 -9.07
CA ASN A 57 -0.61 -7.80 -9.29
C ASN A 57 -1.52 -7.34 -8.13
N LEU A 58 -1.14 -7.52 -6.86
CA LEU A 58 -2.00 -7.15 -5.71
C LEU A 58 -2.09 -5.63 -5.56
N VAL A 59 -0.97 -4.92 -5.72
CA VAL A 59 -0.94 -3.46 -5.68
C VAL A 59 -1.70 -2.85 -6.86
N ALA A 60 -1.53 -3.41 -8.06
CA ALA A 60 -2.27 -2.99 -9.25
C ALA A 60 -3.79 -3.18 -9.10
N MET A 61 -4.22 -4.28 -8.48
CA MET A 61 -5.64 -4.54 -8.21
C MET A 61 -6.26 -3.51 -7.27
N LEU A 62 -5.59 -3.16 -6.17
CA LEU A 62 -6.10 -2.18 -5.21
C LEU A 62 -6.26 -0.80 -5.86
N ILE A 63 -5.29 -0.34 -6.64
CA ILE A 63 -5.36 0.94 -7.35
C ILE A 63 -6.49 0.94 -8.39
N GLY A 64 -6.64 -0.16 -9.13
CA GLY A 64 -7.71 -0.34 -10.11
C GLY A 64 -9.10 -0.27 -9.47
N CYS A 65 -9.31 -0.97 -8.35
CA CYS A 65 -10.56 -0.91 -7.59
C CYS A 65 -10.86 0.53 -7.14
N MET A 66 -9.89 1.23 -6.55
CA MET A 66 -10.09 2.60 -6.07
C MET A 66 -10.44 3.58 -7.21
N ALA A 67 -9.83 3.44 -8.38
CA ALA A 67 -10.15 4.26 -9.55
C ALA A 67 -11.58 3.98 -10.07
N ILE A 68 -12.02 2.72 -10.11
CA ILE A 68 -13.37 2.34 -10.56
C ILE A 68 -14.43 2.80 -9.56
N PHE A 69 -14.20 2.61 -8.26
CA PHE A 69 -15.12 3.06 -7.22
C PHE A 69 -15.27 4.58 -7.21
N THR A 70 -14.17 5.34 -7.35
CA THR A 70 -14.25 6.80 -7.41
C THR A 70 -14.97 7.29 -8.67
N ALA A 71 -14.73 6.68 -9.83
CA ALA A 71 -15.41 7.03 -11.08
C ALA A 71 -16.93 6.74 -11.00
N THR A 72 -17.33 5.57 -10.49
CA THR A 72 -18.75 5.22 -10.36
C THR A 72 -19.48 6.11 -9.37
N ILE A 73 -18.87 6.40 -8.21
CA ILE A 73 -19.42 7.34 -7.23
C ILE A 73 -19.55 8.75 -7.85
N ALA A 74 -18.53 9.24 -8.54
CA ALA A 74 -18.58 10.55 -9.19
C ALA A 74 -19.68 10.60 -10.27
N SER A 75 -19.80 9.57 -11.11
CA SER A 75 -20.87 9.49 -12.11
C SER A 75 -22.26 9.48 -11.48
N VAL A 76 -22.47 8.73 -10.39
CA VAL A 76 -23.74 8.72 -9.66
C VAL A 76 -24.03 10.09 -9.05
N ILE A 77 -23.05 10.73 -8.40
CA ILE A 77 -23.20 12.07 -7.85
C ILE A 77 -23.57 13.07 -8.95
N ILE A 78 -22.88 13.04 -10.10
CA ILE A 78 -23.20 13.92 -11.23
C ILE A 78 -24.61 13.65 -11.76
N CYS A 79 -25.00 12.39 -11.94
CA CYS A 79 -26.35 12.03 -12.37
C CYS A 79 -27.41 12.50 -11.37
N LEU A 80 -27.15 12.35 -10.06
CA LEU A 80 -28.03 12.86 -9.02
C LEU A 80 -28.08 14.38 -9.04
N LEU A 81 -26.97 15.09 -9.23
CA LEU A 81 -26.95 16.54 -9.34
C LEU A 81 -27.71 17.02 -10.60
N VAL A 82 -27.60 16.32 -11.73
CA VAL A 82 -28.35 16.64 -12.96
C VAL A 82 -29.84 16.36 -12.78
N ARG A 83 -30.19 15.20 -12.19
CA ARG A 83 -31.59 14.85 -11.91
C ARG A 83 -32.20 15.75 -10.86
N TRP A 84 -31.47 16.07 -9.80
CA TRP A 84 -31.85 17.01 -8.75
C TRP A 84 -31.99 18.42 -9.30
N ARG A 85 -31.10 18.87 -10.21
CA ARG A 85 -31.32 20.13 -10.93
C ARG A 85 -32.57 20.08 -11.81
N ARG A 86 -32.83 18.97 -12.51
CA ARG A 86 -34.00 18.83 -13.39
C ARG A 86 -35.32 18.76 -12.61
N ASP A 87 -35.29 18.13 -11.44
CA ASP A 87 -36.41 18.03 -10.51
C ASP A 87 -36.64 19.37 -9.80
N ASN A 88 -35.57 20.03 -9.35
CA ASN A 88 -35.65 21.40 -8.85
C ASN A 88 -36.10 22.40 -9.93
N GLN A 89 -35.91 22.10 -11.22
CA GLN A 89 -36.49 22.90 -12.31
C GLN A 89 -38.00 22.60 -12.50
N HIS A 90 -38.46 21.37 -12.26
CA HIS A 90 -39.90 21.06 -12.21
C HIS A 90 -40.58 21.65 -10.95
N GLY A 91 -39.87 21.72 -9.82
CA GLY A 91 -40.35 22.35 -8.59
C GLY A 91 -40.37 23.89 -8.58
N VAL A 92 -39.93 24.54 -9.67
CA VAL A 92 -40.04 26.00 -9.86
C VAL A 92 -41.31 26.39 -10.64
N VAL A 93 -41.91 25.47 -11.41
CA VAL A 93 -43.11 25.75 -12.22
C VAL A 93 -44.41 25.73 -11.38
N ASP A 94 -44.41 25.13 -10.20
CA ASP A 94 -45.61 25.06 -9.33
C ASP A 94 -45.75 26.22 -8.32
N LYS A 95 -44.99 27.32 -8.47
CA LYS A 95 -45.14 28.53 -7.64
C LYS A 95 -45.72 29.72 -8.38
N GLU A 96 -46.77 29.50 -9.17
CA GLU A 96 -47.69 30.58 -9.54
C GLU A 96 -49.13 30.22 -9.20
N PRO A 97 -49.71 30.75 -8.11
CA PRO A 97 -51.15 30.82 -7.99
C PRO A 97 -51.66 31.98 -8.87
N GLN A 98 -52.05 31.69 -10.12
CA GLN A 98 -53.01 32.53 -10.85
C GLN A 98 -54.44 32.34 -10.26
N PRO A 99 -55.43 33.18 -10.58
CA PRO A 99 -55.52 34.63 -10.54
C PRO A 99 -56.78 35.04 -9.76
N TYR A 100 -56.76 36.12 -8.99
CA TYR A 100 -58.00 36.68 -8.46
C TYR A 100 -58.09 38.17 -8.83
N ARG A 101 -58.93 38.39 -9.84
CA ARG A 101 -59.44 39.67 -10.29
C ARG A 101 -60.45 40.15 -9.23
N GLN A 102 -60.18 41.25 -8.52
CA GLN A 102 -61.27 42.08 -7.97
C GLN A 102 -61.29 43.40 -8.74
N THR A 103 -62.25 43.46 -9.66
CA THR A 103 -62.92 44.71 -10.05
C THR A 103 -64.10 44.89 -9.07
N VAL A 104 -64.64 46.11 -8.95
CA VAL A 104 -65.88 46.51 -8.23
C VAL A 104 -65.61 46.89 -6.75
N VAL A 105 -65.87 48.11 -6.21
CA VAL A 105 -66.64 49.33 -6.58
C VAL A 105 -65.80 50.56 -6.24
#